data_AF-A0A7W9ZUR8-F1
#
_entry.id   AF-A0A7W9ZUR8-F1
#
_cell.length_a   1.000
_cell.length_b   1.000
_cell.length_c   1.000
_cell.angle_alpha   90.00
_cell.angle_beta   90.00
_cell.angle_gamma   90.00
#
_symmetry.space_group_name_H-M   'P 1'
#
loop_
_entity.id
_entity.type
_entity.pdbx_description
1 polymer ?
#
loop_
_entity_poly.entity_id
_entity_poly.type
_entity_poly.pdbx_seq_one_letter_code
_entity_poly.pdbx_strand_id
1 'polypeptide(L)'
;MSKIAERRLRVKPSQRRPQHSITLILAIMGFVASCSNADESAIADKFVASELHFLGTFCEGPYFAVRDGNYISFDGTEYKTLLRNITITAAGPDRLSISSEVGSGNFIVTYLLKHDSTVAIIESVRMEPEPTPEQWATGSGIEFRDAIERMKKIDPLVLCTATT
;
A
#
# COMPACT_ATOMS: atom_id res chain seq x y z
N MET A 1 30.67 -29.93 11.08
CA MET A 1 30.24 -31.07 10.22
C MET A 1 28.77 -31.37 10.48
N SER A 2 28.05 -31.56 9.37
CA SER A 2 26.60 -31.61 9.17
C SER A 2 25.78 -32.51 10.12
N LYS A 3 24.60 -32.03 10.54
CA LYS A 3 23.42 -32.88 10.80
C LYS A 3 22.19 -32.24 10.18
N ILE A 4 22.02 -32.48 8.88
CA ILE A 4 20.77 -32.28 8.15
C ILE A 4 19.74 -33.22 8.76
N ALA A 5 18.69 -32.67 9.35
CA ALA A 5 17.54 -33.42 9.83
C ALA A 5 16.58 -33.67 8.66
N GLU A 6 16.80 -34.77 7.93
CA GLU A 6 15.84 -35.29 6.96
C GLU A 6 14.60 -35.83 7.70
N ARG A 7 13.44 -35.19 7.54
CA ARG A 7 12.15 -35.80 7.88
C ARG A 7 11.46 -36.27 6.59
N ARG A 8 11.30 -37.59 6.52
CA ARG A 8 10.66 -38.36 5.44
C ARG A 8 9.19 -37.97 5.26
N LEU A 9 8.82 -37.59 4.04
CA LEU A 9 7.43 -37.49 3.59
C LEU A 9 6.80 -38.87 3.51
N ARG A 10 5.67 -39.06 4.21
CA ARG A 10 4.90 -40.31 4.18
C ARG A 10 4.00 -40.28 2.93
N VAL A 11 4.37 -41.04 1.90
CA VAL A 11 3.57 -41.25 0.68
C VAL A 11 2.35 -42.10 1.02
N LYS A 12 1.14 -41.59 0.77
CA LYS A 12 -0.12 -42.35 0.85
C LYS A 12 -0.23 -43.28 -0.37
N PRO A 13 -0.62 -44.55 -0.20
CA PRO A 13 -0.69 -45.47 -1.34
C PRO A 13 -1.87 -45.15 -2.27
N SER A 14 -1.54 -45.16 -3.57
CA SER A 14 -2.44 -45.06 -4.72
C SER A 14 -3.37 -46.28 -4.77
N GLN A 15 -4.68 -46.05 -4.62
CA GLN A 15 -5.70 -47.05 -4.97
C GLN A 15 -6.15 -46.82 -6.41
N ARG A 16 -5.71 -47.71 -7.31
CA ARG A 16 -6.25 -47.87 -8.66
C ARG A 16 -7.52 -48.72 -8.59
N ARG A 17 -8.60 -48.29 -9.25
CA ARG A 17 -9.62 -49.14 -9.89
C ARG A 17 -10.50 -48.29 -10.84
N PRO A 18 -11.22 -48.92 -11.79
CA PRO A 18 -10.95 -48.81 -13.23
C PRO A 18 -11.85 -47.80 -13.97
N GLN A 19 -11.40 -47.40 -15.16
CA GLN A 19 -12.16 -46.63 -16.15
C GLN A 19 -13.39 -47.41 -16.62
N HIS A 20 -14.51 -46.73 -16.84
CA HIS A 20 -15.24 -46.71 -18.12
C HIS A 20 -16.37 -45.66 -18.12
N SER A 21 -16.47 -44.96 -19.25
CA SER A 21 -17.67 -44.30 -19.82
C SER A 21 -18.04 -42.88 -19.36
N ILE A 22 -17.47 -41.90 -20.08
CA ILE A 22 -18.13 -40.79 -20.82
C ILE A 22 -19.52 -40.38 -20.30
N THR A 23 -19.74 -39.11 -19.91
CA THR A 23 -20.42 -38.06 -20.73
C THR A 23 -20.71 -36.80 -19.89
N LEU A 24 -20.51 -35.66 -20.55
CA LEU A 24 -21.21 -34.38 -20.44
C LEU A 24 -20.82 -33.36 -19.36
N ILE A 25 -20.09 -32.36 -19.87
CA ILE A 25 -19.86 -31.02 -19.35
C ILE A 25 -21.21 -30.31 -19.16
N LEU A 26 -21.50 -29.89 -17.93
CA LEU A 26 -22.33 -28.72 -17.64
C LEU A 26 -21.58 -27.86 -16.62
N ALA A 27 -20.58 -27.13 -17.11
CA ALA A 27 -20.02 -25.98 -16.41
C ALA A 27 -21.03 -24.83 -16.54
N ILE A 28 -22.00 -24.79 -15.62
CA ILE A 28 -22.77 -23.57 -15.40
C ILE A 28 -21.81 -22.58 -14.76
N MET A 29 -21.41 -21.59 -15.57
CA MET A 29 -20.68 -20.41 -15.16
C MET A 29 -21.47 -19.69 -14.06
N GLY A 30 -21.19 -20.03 -12.81
CA GLY A 30 -21.37 -19.09 -11.72
C GLY A 30 -20.28 -18.03 -11.86
N PHE A 31 -20.58 -16.96 -12.59
CA PHE A 31 -19.90 -15.68 -12.39
C PHE A 31 -20.22 -15.21 -10.97
N VAL A 32 -19.55 -15.78 -9.98
CA VAL A 32 -19.24 -15.03 -8.77
C VAL A 32 -18.31 -13.93 -9.22
N ALA A 33 -18.88 -12.73 -9.35
CA ALA A 33 -18.16 -11.49 -9.55
C ALA A 33 -17.12 -11.33 -8.43
N SER A 34 -15.94 -11.90 -8.64
CA SER A 34 -14.75 -11.68 -7.85
C SER A 34 -13.81 -10.80 -8.68
N CYS A 35 -14.30 -9.61 -9.01
CA CYS A 35 -13.56 -8.64 -9.80
C CYS A 35 -13.12 -7.41 -8.98
N SER A 36 -13.47 -7.28 -7.69
CA SER A 36 -13.06 -6.09 -6.92
C SER A 36 -11.65 -6.21 -6.32
N ASN A 37 -11.19 -7.41 -5.95
CA ASN A 37 -9.92 -7.55 -5.23
C ASN A 37 -8.68 -7.46 -6.14
N ALA A 38 -8.82 -7.77 -7.43
CA ALA A 38 -7.71 -7.73 -8.38
C ALA A 38 -7.30 -6.28 -8.68
N ASP A 39 -8.28 -5.41 -8.91
CA ASP A 39 -8.06 -4.00 -9.22
C ASP A 39 -7.50 -3.24 -8.00
N GLU A 40 -8.02 -3.55 -6.80
CA GLU A 40 -7.54 -2.97 -5.54
C GLU A 40 -6.08 -3.34 -5.22
N SER A 41 -5.69 -4.61 -5.43
CA SER A 41 -4.30 -5.05 -5.26
C SER A 41 -3.36 -4.40 -6.28
N ALA A 42 -3.79 -4.31 -7.55
CA ALA A 42 -2.99 -3.75 -8.62
C ALA A 42 -2.65 -2.26 -8.39
N ILE A 43 -3.59 -1.51 -7.82
CA ILE A 43 -3.38 -0.10 -7.45
C ILE A 43 -2.33 0.04 -6.35
N ALA A 44 -2.42 -0.77 -5.29
CA ALA A 44 -1.44 -0.73 -4.19
C ALA A 44 -0.04 -1.12 -4.67
N ASP A 45 0.06 -2.14 -5.52
CA ASP A 45 1.33 -2.59 -6.10
C ASP A 45 1.95 -1.48 -6.99
N LYS A 46 1.15 -0.82 -7.83
CA LYS A 46 1.61 0.32 -8.64
C LYS A 46 2.12 1.46 -7.76
N PHE A 47 1.37 1.82 -6.72
CA PHE A 47 1.75 2.89 -5.79
C PHE A 47 3.09 2.59 -5.10
N VAL A 48 3.28 1.36 -4.61
CA VAL A 48 4.52 0.92 -3.94
C VAL A 48 5.71 0.92 -4.88
N ALA A 49 5.51 0.49 -6.13
CA ALA A 49 6.56 0.44 -7.14
C ALA A 49 6.94 1.81 -7.73
N SER A 50 6.16 2.86 -7.45
CA SER A 50 6.36 4.19 -8.04
C SER A 50 7.25 5.10 -7.20
N GLU A 51 7.90 6.03 -7.88
CA GLU A 51 8.33 7.30 -7.30
C GLU A 51 7.21 8.32 -7.51
N LEU A 52 6.87 9.07 -6.46
CA LEU A 52 5.81 10.07 -6.47
C LEU A 52 6.44 11.45 -6.58
N HIS A 53 6.47 11.98 -7.79
CA HIS A 53 7.03 13.28 -8.12
C HIS A 53 5.95 14.36 -8.13
N PHE A 54 6.30 15.62 -7.91
CA PHE A 54 5.31 16.69 -8.04
C PHE A 54 4.78 16.80 -9.49
N LEU A 55 3.48 17.04 -9.63
CA LEU A 55 2.87 17.25 -10.94
C LEU A 55 3.57 18.39 -11.69
N GLY A 56 4.01 18.10 -12.91
CA GLY A 56 4.71 19.06 -13.77
C GLY A 56 6.24 18.97 -13.74
N THR A 57 6.84 18.09 -12.92
CA THR A 57 8.30 17.90 -12.89
C THR A 57 8.82 16.85 -13.86
N PHE A 58 7.97 16.29 -14.73
CA PHE A 58 8.34 15.27 -15.72
C PHE A 58 9.07 14.04 -15.14
N CYS A 59 8.72 13.65 -13.91
CA CYS A 59 9.37 12.54 -13.19
C CYS A 59 10.85 12.79 -12.86
N GLU A 60 11.25 14.05 -12.75
CA GLU A 60 12.58 14.46 -12.32
C GLU A 60 12.53 15.19 -10.97
N GLY A 61 13.64 15.10 -10.23
CA GLY A 61 13.85 15.85 -8.99
C GLY A 61 13.34 15.13 -7.73
N PRO A 62 12.95 15.90 -6.69
CA PRO A 62 12.47 15.36 -5.43
C PRO A 62 11.22 14.50 -5.58
N TYR A 63 11.17 13.41 -4.82
CA TYR A 63 10.04 12.50 -4.83
C TYR A 63 9.75 11.88 -3.46
N PHE A 64 8.55 11.31 -3.35
CA PHE A 64 8.20 10.40 -2.27
C PHE A 64 8.19 8.96 -2.77
N ALA A 65 8.46 7.99 -1.91
CA ALA A 65 8.44 6.59 -2.31
C ALA A 65 8.18 5.66 -1.12
N VAL A 66 7.79 4.43 -1.44
CA VAL A 66 7.78 3.32 -0.48
C VAL A 66 9.07 2.51 -0.64
N ARG A 67 9.86 2.40 0.43
CA ARG A 67 11.12 1.63 0.46
C ARG A 67 11.25 0.87 1.77
N ASP A 68 11.50 -0.44 1.67
CA ASP A 68 11.67 -1.35 2.82
C ASP A 68 10.55 -1.22 3.87
N GLY A 69 9.30 -1.08 3.40
CA GLY A 69 8.13 -0.91 4.27
C GLY A 69 8.02 0.46 4.94
N ASN A 70 8.77 1.47 4.49
CA ASN A 70 8.71 2.84 5.00
C ASN A 70 8.24 3.81 3.91
N TYR A 71 7.57 4.89 4.32
CA TYR A 71 7.30 6.03 3.45
C TYR A 71 8.41 7.04 3.59
N ILE A 72 9.08 7.37 2.49
CA ILE A 72 10.27 8.22 2.46
C ILE A 72 10.06 9.42 1.54
N SER A 73 10.84 10.48 1.76
CA SER A 73 11.11 11.53 0.77
C SER A 73 12.58 11.50 0.38
N PHE A 74 12.85 11.72 -0.90
CA PHE A 74 14.17 12.03 -1.44
C PHE A 74 14.15 13.46 -1.95
N ASP A 75 15.09 14.29 -1.51
CA ASP A 75 15.16 15.70 -1.90
C ASP A 75 16.10 15.98 -3.09
N GLY A 76 16.65 14.93 -3.69
CA GLY A 76 17.70 15.01 -4.71
C GLY A 76 19.10 14.70 -4.18
N THR A 77 19.29 14.72 -2.85
CA THR A 77 20.58 14.48 -2.19
C THR A 77 20.47 13.39 -1.12
N GLU A 78 19.47 13.47 -0.26
CA GLU A 78 19.33 12.57 0.89
C GLU A 78 17.92 11.97 1.00
N TYR A 79 17.88 10.78 1.60
CA TYR A 79 16.65 10.11 1.96
C TYR A 79 16.25 10.47 3.39
N LYS A 80 14.99 10.83 3.56
CA LYS A 80 14.37 11.04 4.86
C LYS A 80 13.17 10.12 5.01
N THR A 81 13.16 9.33 6.07
CA THR A 81 11.97 8.57 6.44
C THR A 81 10.90 9.48 7.03
N LEU A 82 9.73 9.49 6.41
CA LEU A 82 8.56 10.24 6.85
C LEU A 82 7.67 9.40 7.77
N LEU A 83 7.42 8.14 7.40
CA LEU A 83 6.65 7.17 8.19
C LEU A 83 7.35 5.81 8.16
N ARG A 84 7.33 5.09 9.28
CA ARG A 84 8.01 3.80 9.43
C ARG A 84 7.01 2.66 9.48
N ASN A 85 7.38 1.50 8.95
CA ASN A 85 6.57 0.27 9.02
C ASN A 85 5.12 0.50 8.57
N ILE A 86 4.97 1.14 7.40
CA ILE A 86 3.67 1.53 6.90
C ILE A 86 2.85 0.31 6.49
N THR A 87 1.55 0.38 6.69
CA THR A 87 0.58 -0.51 6.08
C THR A 87 -0.14 0.23 4.97
N ILE A 88 -0.31 -0.43 3.83
CA ILE A 88 -1.02 0.13 2.68
C ILE A 88 -2.26 -0.73 2.42
N THR A 89 -3.41 -0.09 2.35
CA THR A 89 -4.70 -0.75 2.10
C THR A 89 -5.47 -0.03 1.02
N ALA A 90 -6.12 -0.77 0.13
CA ALA A 90 -7.14 -0.20 -0.73
C ALA A 90 -8.31 0.29 0.14
N ALA A 91 -8.71 1.55 -0.06
CA ALA A 91 -9.79 2.21 0.67
C ALA A 91 -11.00 2.50 -0.23
N GLY A 92 -11.06 1.84 -1.39
CA GLY A 92 -12.07 2.00 -2.43
C GLY A 92 -11.45 1.93 -3.83
N PRO A 93 -12.27 2.02 -4.90
CA PRO A 93 -11.85 1.78 -6.28
C PRO A 93 -10.66 2.63 -6.76
N ASP A 94 -10.58 3.88 -6.30
CA ASP A 94 -9.52 4.82 -6.65
C ASP A 94 -8.85 5.40 -5.39
N ARG A 95 -8.93 4.70 -4.27
CA ARG A 95 -8.42 5.20 -2.99
C ARG A 95 -7.44 4.24 -2.36
N LEU A 96 -6.37 4.80 -1.84
CA LEU A 96 -5.33 4.07 -1.13
C LEU A 96 -5.07 4.76 0.20
N SER A 97 -5.03 3.99 1.27
CA SER A 97 -4.68 4.48 2.59
C SER A 97 -3.29 3.97 2.99
N ILE A 98 -2.46 4.88 3.48
CA ILE A 98 -1.19 4.58 4.15
C ILE A 98 -1.39 4.83 5.63
N SER A 99 -1.08 3.86 6.48
CA SER A 99 -1.10 4.01 7.93
C SER A 99 0.24 3.66 8.55
N SER A 100 0.57 4.32 9.65
CA SER A 100 1.76 4.07 10.47
C SER A 100 1.44 4.32 11.92
N GLU A 101 1.94 3.48 12.83
CA GLU A 101 1.82 3.74 14.26
C GLU A 101 2.69 4.95 14.63
N VAL A 102 2.10 5.92 15.34
CA VAL A 102 2.76 7.11 15.86
C VAL A 102 2.27 7.36 17.28
N GLY A 103 3.16 7.17 18.25
CA GLY A 103 2.81 7.29 19.67
C GLY A 103 1.80 6.21 20.07
N SER A 104 0.60 6.64 20.49
CA SER A 104 -0.48 5.74 20.93
C SER A 104 -1.59 5.55 19.89
N GLY A 105 -1.39 6.00 18.66
CA GLY A 105 -2.39 5.93 17.59
C GLY A 105 -1.77 5.69 16.22
N ASN A 106 -2.61 5.64 15.20
CA ASN A 106 -2.20 5.48 13.81
C ASN A 106 -2.31 6.81 13.08
N PHE A 107 -1.22 7.24 12.46
CA PHE A 107 -1.24 8.28 11.44
C PHE A 107 -1.73 7.69 10.14
N ILE A 108 -2.75 8.29 9.53
CA ILE A 108 -3.39 7.77 8.32
C ILE A 108 -3.42 8.86 7.25
N VAL A 109 -2.89 8.56 6.08
CA VAL A 109 -2.97 9.38 4.86
C VAL A 109 -3.78 8.62 3.83
N THR A 110 -4.87 9.21 3.34
CA THR A 110 -5.64 8.63 2.24
C THR A 110 -5.38 9.42 0.97
N TYR A 111 -4.94 8.71 -0.06
CA TYR A 111 -4.77 9.21 -1.41
C TYR A 111 -6.01 8.89 -2.25
N LEU A 112 -6.49 9.88 -2.99
CA LEU A 112 -7.36 9.69 -4.13
C LEU A 112 -6.49 9.64 -5.39
N LEU A 113 -6.62 8.56 -6.14
CA LEU A 113 -5.94 8.37 -7.41
C LEU A 113 -6.81 8.85 -8.57
N LYS A 114 -6.19 9.48 -9.55
CA LYS A 114 -6.85 10.02 -10.74
C LYS A 114 -6.05 9.69 -11.99
N HIS A 115 -6.68 9.91 -13.15
CA HIS A 115 -6.07 9.74 -14.47
C HIS A 115 -5.46 8.33 -14.61
N ASP A 116 -6.31 7.30 -14.55
CA ASP A 116 -5.88 5.89 -14.68
C ASP A 116 -4.82 5.50 -13.63
N SER A 117 -5.03 5.96 -12.40
CA SER A 117 -4.12 5.77 -11.26
C SER A 117 -2.69 6.25 -11.53
N THR A 118 -2.52 7.34 -12.28
CA THR A 118 -1.20 7.94 -12.54
C THR A 118 -0.96 9.20 -11.72
N VAL A 119 -2.00 9.79 -11.13
CA VAL A 119 -1.90 10.97 -10.27
C VAL A 119 -2.48 10.66 -8.90
N ALA A 120 -1.72 10.89 -7.84
CA ALA A 120 -2.15 10.77 -6.45
C ALA A 120 -2.37 12.15 -5.82
N ILE A 121 -3.51 12.32 -5.18
CA ILE A 121 -3.89 13.53 -4.45
C ILE A 121 -4.16 13.13 -3.01
N ILE A 122 -3.62 13.86 -2.04
CA ILE A 122 -3.98 13.63 -0.64
C ILE A 122 -5.43 14.06 -0.44
N GLU A 123 -6.31 13.10 -0.21
CA GLU A 123 -7.72 13.33 0.08
C GLU A 123 -7.92 13.66 1.56
N SER A 124 -7.22 12.96 2.45
CA SER A 124 -7.29 13.23 3.88
C SER A 124 -6.01 12.81 4.63
N VAL A 125 -5.79 13.46 5.77
CA VAL A 125 -4.74 13.14 6.74
C VAL A 125 -5.36 13.21 8.13
N ARG A 126 -5.27 12.14 8.91
CA ARG A 126 -5.92 12.03 10.23
C ARG A 126 -5.16 11.10 11.18
N MET A 127 -5.58 11.09 12.44
CA MET A 127 -5.15 10.09 13.43
C MET A 127 -6.31 9.23 13.87
N GLU A 128 -6.01 7.97 14.18
CA GLU A 128 -6.96 7.06 14.82
C GLU A 128 -6.31 6.39 16.05
N PRO A 129 -6.86 6.61 17.26
CA PRO A 129 -7.99 7.49 17.56
C PRO A 129 -7.66 8.98 17.37
N GLU A 130 -8.70 9.80 17.16
CA GLU A 130 -8.55 11.26 17.09
C GLU A 130 -8.05 11.79 18.45
N PRO A 131 -7.00 12.64 18.49
CA PRO A 131 -6.49 13.18 19.75
C PRO A 131 -7.51 14.09 20.43
N THR A 132 -7.53 14.06 21.77
CA THR A 132 -8.37 14.97 22.55
C THR A 132 -7.84 16.41 22.47
N PRO A 133 -8.66 17.44 22.79
CA PRO A 133 -8.20 18.82 22.83
C PRO A 133 -6.97 19.04 23.72
N GLU A 134 -6.88 18.33 24.84
CA GLU A 134 -5.76 18.39 25.76
C GLU A 134 -4.48 17.84 25.12
N GLN A 135 -4.59 16.75 24.34
CA GLN A 135 -3.47 16.18 23.60
C GLN A 135 -3.00 17.12 22.48
N TRP A 136 -3.92 17.80 21.80
CA TRP A 136 -3.61 18.82 20.78
C TRP A 136 -2.95 20.08 21.33
N ALA A 137 -3.13 20.37 22.63
CA ALA A 137 -2.55 21.52 23.30
C ALA A 137 -1.11 21.28 23.79
N THR A 138 -0.64 20.03 23.77
CA THR A 138 0.76 19.70 24.10
C THR A 138 1.73 20.17 23.00
N GLY A 139 3.02 20.33 23.32
CA GLY A 139 4.03 20.70 22.33
C GLY A 139 4.10 19.70 21.16
N SER A 140 4.07 18.40 21.46
CA SER A 140 4.02 17.35 20.43
C SER A 140 2.72 17.39 19.62
N GLY A 141 1.58 17.70 20.25
CA GLY A 141 0.32 17.91 19.56
C GLY A 141 0.37 19.08 18.57
N ILE A 142 1.03 20.18 18.93
CA ILE A 142 1.21 21.35 18.05
C ILE A 142 2.09 20.98 16.85
N GLU A 143 3.27 20.41 17.08
CA GLU A 143 4.19 20.00 16.00
C GLU A 143 3.53 19.03 15.03
N PHE A 144 2.72 18.12 15.56
CA PHE A 144 2.01 17.13 14.78
C PHE A 144 0.86 17.74 13.98
N ARG A 145 0.11 18.70 14.54
CA ARG A 145 -0.90 19.47 13.80
C ARG A 145 -0.25 20.19 12.62
N ASP A 146 0.91 20.80 12.83
CA ASP A 146 1.65 21.49 11.76
C ASP A 146 2.17 20.51 10.70
N ALA A 147 2.49 19.26 11.06
CA ALA A 147 2.81 18.21 10.11
C ALA A 147 1.59 17.84 9.25
N ILE A 148 0.41 17.67 9.86
CA ILE A 148 -0.85 17.43 9.13
C ILE A 148 -1.15 18.57 8.16
N GLU A 149 -1.08 19.81 8.62
CA GLU A 149 -1.38 20.98 7.79
C GLU A 149 -0.37 21.16 6.65
N ARG A 150 0.88 20.73 6.82
CA ARG A 150 1.85 20.67 5.72
C ARG A 150 1.53 19.57 4.73
N MET A 151 1.17 18.38 5.20
CA MET A 151 0.77 17.27 4.32
C MET A 151 -0.46 17.62 3.48
N LYS A 152 -1.45 18.30 4.05
CA LYS A 152 -2.64 18.79 3.32
C LYS A 152 -2.32 19.80 2.21
N LYS A 153 -1.14 20.42 2.24
CA LYS A 153 -0.66 21.39 1.25
C LYS A 153 0.25 20.78 0.19
N ILE A 154 0.52 19.47 0.26
CA ILE A 154 1.29 18.79 -0.77
C ILE A 154 0.46 18.80 -2.05
N ASP A 155 1.04 19.35 -3.12
CA ASP A 155 0.46 19.36 -4.45
C ASP A 155 0.27 17.94 -5.00
N PRO A 156 -0.62 17.74 -6.00
CA PRO A 156 -0.79 16.46 -6.65
C PRO A 156 0.54 15.84 -7.09
N LEU A 157 0.66 14.54 -6.92
CA LEU A 157 1.86 13.76 -7.22
C LEU A 157 1.61 12.87 -8.44
N VAL A 158 2.59 12.73 -9.32
CA VAL A 158 2.56 11.79 -10.44
C VAL A 158 3.30 10.52 -10.04
N LEU A 159 2.67 9.38 -10.29
CA LEU A 159 3.27 8.07 -10.11
C LEU A 159 4.17 7.77 -11.32
N CYS A 160 5.46 7.91 -11.09
CA CYS A 160 6.52 7.67 -12.06
C CYS A 160 7.16 6.31 -11.83
N THR A 161 7.61 5.67 -12.90
CA THR A 161 8.43 4.46 -12.80
C THR A 161 9.68 4.76 -11.98
N ALA A 162 9.96 3.94 -10.96
CA ALA A 162 11.16 4.12 -10.15
C ALA A 162 12.43 4.03 -10.99
N THR A 163 13.37 4.94 -10.74
CA THR A 163 14.72 4.85 -11.28
C THR A 163 15.50 3.78 -10.52
N THR A 164 16.06 2.82 -11.25
CA THR A 164 16.88 1.71 -10.74
C THR A 164 18.32 2.12 -10.50
#